data_AF-A0A849PA29-F1
#
_entry.id   AF-A0A849PA29-F1
#
_cell.length_a   1.000
_cell.length_b   1.000
_cell.length_c   1.000
_cell.angle_alpha   90.00
_cell.angle_beta   90.00
_cell.angle_gamma   90.00
#
_symmetry.space_group_name_H-M   'P 1'
#
loop_
_entity.id
_entity.type
_entity.pdbx_description
1 polymer ?
#
loop_
_entity_poly.entity_id
_entity_poly.type
_entity_poly.pdbx_seq_one_letter_code
_entity_poly.pdbx_strand_id
1 'polypeptide(L)'
;MMGKSLKLIENSHSVSLARIKFDGFSSSNRWIGYVESKNLDTNGKETSCALFEKFFAGYEQDFFLLSALAYNDKRGSRLYKRYLNVYKLAKRIGFLAPITEDFISYYFEDIPFQYEFLSLTFDDALYMPLSKLMMEMVFGCVVSQTFFLINPKLQIAVYPHDDASFGIIALNEDPTIGVEFLKFCEQDPQFQVHFDDGVLEDYERRKAQSSEATQWNFPKEWHRSPSFFNDRQTHRRKEMELIKEKIKKNTLIKCIPLKRICFNDLRQSQCWVGSFSAKHQDVKEIENAMQLMQDFFASKTDDFFVLSALAYEDKTSQVSVDEEVLDRYEQAKQTGFLQALTDEFLSWIQGKSQFLYQFINFTFNAEYYVPFVKMMMYLKPHQLVVGDLCVLISPKLQIALYPHDDIGFGVIALDDNPTLGVEFLRFCEKDERFSAHIDADALKDSKKV
;
A
#
# COMPACT_ATOMS: atom_id res chain seq x y z
N MET A 1 9.95 -13.94 -30.60
CA MET A 1 8.70 -13.63 -29.86
C MET A 1 9.04 -12.64 -28.74
N MET A 2 8.84 -11.34 -28.94
CA MET A 2 9.25 -10.27 -27.98
C MET A 2 8.18 -9.16 -27.83
N GLY A 3 6.94 -9.42 -28.24
CA GLY A 3 5.86 -8.42 -28.24
C GLY A 3 4.81 -8.57 -27.14
N LYS A 4 4.81 -9.69 -26.38
CA LYS A 4 3.80 -9.94 -25.32
C LYS A 4 4.25 -9.54 -23.91
N SER A 5 5.56 -9.54 -23.62
CA SER A 5 6.10 -9.36 -22.26
C SER A 5 6.04 -7.92 -21.73
N LEU A 6 6.22 -6.90 -22.57
CA LEU A 6 6.23 -5.50 -22.14
C LEU A 6 4.86 -4.98 -21.66
N LYS A 7 3.76 -5.36 -22.33
CA LYS A 7 2.38 -4.97 -21.95
C LYS A 7 1.89 -5.58 -20.63
N LEU A 8 2.47 -6.70 -20.21
CA LEU A 8 2.13 -7.40 -18.96
C LEU A 8 2.68 -6.65 -17.73
N ILE A 9 3.88 -6.05 -17.84
CA ILE A 9 4.53 -5.31 -16.75
C ILE A 9 3.82 -3.97 -16.51
N GLU A 10 3.30 -3.33 -17.55
CA GLU A 10 2.60 -2.03 -17.47
C GLU A 10 1.27 -2.09 -16.68
N ASN A 11 0.68 -3.27 -16.47
CA ASN A 11 -0.68 -3.43 -15.89
C ASN A 11 -0.75 -4.28 -14.62
N SER A 12 0.38 -4.73 -14.08
CA SER A 12 0.39 -5.60 -12.88
C SER A 12 -0.13 -4.89 -11.63
N HIS A 13 -0.02 -3.57 -11.59
CA HIS A 13 -0.34 -2.73 -10.43
C HIS A 13 0.29 -3.28 -9.15
N SER A 14 1.47 -3.89 -9.25
CA SER A 14 2.23 -4.41 -8.12
C SER A 14 3.22 -3.35 -7.64
N VAL A 15 3.38 -3.22 -6.32
CA VAL A 15 4.30 -2.28 -5.67
C VAL A 15 5.19 -3.04 -4.71
N SER A 16 6.51 -2.98 -4.93
CA SER A 16 7.50 -3.55 -4.02
C SER A 16 8.05 -2.47 -3.08
N LEU A 17 7.97 -2.71 -1.76
CA LEU A 17 8.52 -1.77 -0.79
C LEU A 17 10.06 -1.74 -0.77
N ALA A 18 10.74 -2.74 -1.34
CA ALA A 18 12.19 -2.72 -1.53
C ALA A 18 12.67 -1.53 -2.38
N ARG A 19 11.77 -0.94 -3.20
CA ARG A 19 12.08 0.22 -4.03
C ARG A 19 12.10 1.54 -3.26
N ILE A 20 11.62 1.57 -2.02
CA ILE A 20 11.60 2.77 -1.17
C ILE A 20 12.55 2.55 0.00
N LYS A 21 13.52 3.46 0.18
CA LYS A 21 14.43 3.46 1.33
C LYS A 21 13.90 4.38 2.42
N PHE A 22 13.28 3.82 3.46
CA PHE A 22 12.63 4.61 4.51
C PHE A 22 13.60 5.36 5.45
N ASP A 23 14.86 4.98 5.46
CA ASP A 23 15.97 5.60 6.19
C ASP A 23 16.66 6.74 5.41
N GLY A 24 16.29 6.95 4.15
CA GLY A 24 16.79 8.06 3.35
C GLY A 24 16.16 8.06 1.97
N PHE A 25 15.11 8.84 1.77
CA PHE A 25 14.27 8.75 0.56
C PHE A 25 15.06 8.98 -0.73
N SER A 26 16.06 9.87 -0.72
CA SER A 26 16.95 10.14 -1.86
C SER A 26 17.89 8.98 -2.21
N SER A 27 18.07 8.01 -1.31
CA SER A 27 18.80 6.77 -1.59
C SER A 27 17.93 5.68 -2.22
N SER A 28 16.62 5.94 -2.38
CA SER A 28 15.72 5.02 -3.08
C SER A 28 16.15 4.89 -4.53
N ASN A 29 16.12 3.64 -5.04
CA ASN A 29 16.34 3.43 -6.46
C ASN A 29 15.25 4.18 -7.24
N ARG A 30 15.64 4.97 -8.25
CA ARG A 30 14.74 5.84 -9.02
C ARG A 30 14.04 6.92 -8.18
N TRP A 31 14.69 7.42 -7.13
CA TRP A 31 14.34 8.73 -6.58
C TRP A 31 14.48 9.80 -7.67
N ILE A 32 13.43 10.56 -7.92
CA ILE A 32 13.37 11.48 -9.06
C ILE A 32 13.80 12.88 -8.63
N GLY A 33 13.39 13.29 -7.44
CA GLY A 33 13.57 14.65 -6.98
C GLY A 33 12.46 15.14 -6.05
N TYR A 34 12.48 16.43 -5.78
CA TYR A 34 11.48 17.09 -4.96
C TYR A 34 11.26 18.54 -5.39
N VAL A 35 10.08 19.05 -5.03
CA VAL A 35 9.72 20.46 -5.13
C VAL A 35 10.13 21.14 -3.84
N GLU A 36 10.63 22.37 -3.88
CA GLU A 36 10.94 23.18 -2.69
C GLU A 36 10.26 24.54 -2.82
N SER A 37 9.67 25.03 -1.73
CA SER A 37 9.12 26.39 -1.69
C SER A 37 10.25 27.42 -1.61
N LYS A 38 10.33 28.35 -2.59
CA LYS A 38 11.35 29.42 -2.60
C LYS A 38 11.23 30.37 -1.41
N ASN A 39 10.05 30.46 -0.82
CA ASN A 39 9.78 31.20 0.41
C ASN A 39 9.08 30.28 1.39
N LEU A 40 9.51 30.26 2.66
CA LEU A 40 8.84 29.56 3.76
C LEU A 40 7.54 30.25 4.19
N ASP A 41 6.75 30.74 3.24
CA ASP A 41 5.47 31.34 3.52
C ASP A 41 4.48 30.28 4.06
N THR A 42 3.44 30.74 4.76
CA THR A 42 2.47 29.85 5.40
C THR A 42 1.48 29.20 4.40
N ASN A 43 1.66 29.41 3.09
CA ASN A 43 0.74 29.00 2.04
C ASN A 43 1.33 28.00 1.05
N GLY A 44 2.65 27.81 1.01
CA GLY A 44 3.33 26.84 0.14
C GLY A 44 2.68 25.46 0.20
N LYS A 45 2.32 25.00 1.41
CA LYS A 45 1.62 23.71 1.63
C LYS A 45 0.28 23.59 0.89
N GLU A 46 -0.50 24.66 0.89
CA GLU A 46 -1.79 24.61 0.19
C GLU A 46 -1.63 24.69 -1.31
N THR A 47 -0.68 25.50 -1.78
CA THR A 47 -0.37 25.58 -3.20
C THR A 47 0.17 24.24 -3.70
N SER A 48 1.06 23.58 -2.97
CA SER A 48 1.61 22.27 -3.34
C SER A 48 0.55 21.17 -3.35
N CYS A 49 -0.34 21.12 -2.35
CA CYS A 49 -1.48 20.19 -2.35
C CYS A 49 -2.41 20.44 -3.55
N ALA A 50 -2.70 21.70 -3.89
CA ALA A 50 -3.54 22.02 -5.04
C ALA A 50 -2.88 21.65 -6.37
N LEU A 51 -1.55 21.77 -6.48
CA LEU A 51 -0.80 21.31 -7.66
C LEU A 51 -0.83 19.79 -7.77
N PHE A 52 -0.71 19.05 -6.65
CA PHE A 52 -0.88 17.60 -6.62
C PHE A 52 -2.29 17.19 -7.10
N GLU A 53 -3.33 17.72 -6.47
CA GLU A 53 -4.73 17.41 -6.83
C GLU A 53 -5.01 17.73 -8.29
N LYS A 54 -4.47 18.85 -8.78
CA LYS A 54 -4.59 19.23 -10.18
C LYS A 54 -3.86 18.23 -11.07
N PHE A 55 -2.57 17.94 -10.85
CA PHE A 55 -1.80 17.08 -11.74
C PHE A 55 -2.38 15.66 -11.83
N PHE A 56 -2.78 15.10 -10.69
CA PHE A 56 -3.32 13.74 -10.58
C PHE A 56 -4.86 13.67 -10.68
N ALA A 57 -5.50 14.71 -11.22
CA ALA A 57 -6.94 14.73 -11.39
C ALA A 57 -7.43 13.52 -12.21
N GLY A 58 -8.40 12.78 -11.68
CA GLY A 58 -8.90 11.53 -12.25
C GLY A 58 -8.20 10.25 -11.78
N TYR A 59 -7.13 10.37 -10.98
CA TYR A 59 -6.39 9.25 -10.39
C TYR A 59 -6.43 9.25 -8.85
N GLU A 60 -7.26 10.09 -8.23
CA GLU A 60 -7.27 10.30 -6.78
C GLU A 60 -7.60 9.01 -6.02
N GLN A 61 -8.52 8.22 -6.53
CA GLN A 61 -8.96 6.94 -5.94
C GLN A 61 -8.00 5.78 -6.21
N ASP A 62 -7.00 5.98 -7.08
CA ASP A 62 -5.99 4.98 -7.40
C ASP A 62 -4.76 5.09 -6.48
N PHE A 63 -4.74 6.08 -5.59
CA PHE A 63 -3.73 6.16 -4.54
C PHE A 63 -4.13 5.33 -3.32
N PHE A 64 -3.13 4.96 -2.53
CA PHE A 64 -3.30 4.64 -1.12
C PHE A 64 -2.21 5.33 -0.30
N LEU A 65 -2.49 5.57 0.97
CA LEU A 65 -1.55 6.20 1.88
C LEU A 65 -0.88 5.10 2.73
N LEU A 66 0.46 5.05 2.69
CA LEU A 66 1.31 4.25 3.57
C LEU A 66 2.06 5.17 4.53
N SER A 67 2.04 4.86 5.83
CA SER A 67 2.74 5.68 6.83
C SER A 67 3.32 4.86 7.97
N ALA A 68 4.41 5.34 8.57
CA ALA A 68 4.91 4.87 9.86
C ALA A 68 5.15 6.06 10.79
N LEU A 69 4.05 6.71 11.15
CA LEU A 69 4.06 7.93 11.94
C LEU A 69 3.57 7.67 13.35
N ALA A 70 4.27 8.26 14.30
CA ALA A 70 3.89 8.23 15.70
C ALA A 70 3.52 9.62 16.21
N TYR A 71 2.77 9.68 17.31
CA TYR A 71 2.49 10.92 18.00
C TYR A 71 3.19 11.02 19.37
N ASN A 72 3.64 12.23 19.69
CA ASN A 72 4.17 12.58 21.01
C ASN A 72 3.49 13.85 21.53
N ASP A 73 2.44 13.67 22.34
CA ASP A 73 1.66 14.77 22.92
C ASP A 73 2.50 15.67 23.87
N LYS A 74 3.69 15.23 24.31
CA LYS A 74 4.58 16.02 25.17
C LYS A 74 5.40 17.05 24.39
N ARG A 75 5.60 16.85 23.08
CA ARG A 75 6.34 17.79 22.22
C ARG A 75 5.39 18.87 21.71
N GLY A 76 5.24 19.93 22.51
CA GLY A 76 4.38 21.08 22.28
C GLY A 76 4.87 22.03 21.16
N SER A 77 4.18 22.17 20.02
CA SER A 77 4.38 23.30 19.09
C SER A 77 3.27 24.35 19.24
N ARG A 78 3.58 25.64 19.42
CA ARG A 78 2.56 26.71 19.52
C ARG A 78 1.65 26.84 18.26
N LEU A 79 1.91 26.05 17.21
CA LEU A 79 1.22 26.04 15.91
C LEU A 79 -0.03 25.13 15.88
N TYR A 80 -0.40 24.46 16.98
CA TYR A 80 -1.49 23.47 17.03
C TYR A 80 -2.84 23.87 16.44
N LYS A 81 -3.26 25.14 16.53
CA LYS A 81 -4.68 25.47 16.32
C LYS A 81 -5.20 25.14 14.93
N ARG A 82 -4.37 25.26 13.88
CA ARG A 82 -4.81 25.09 12.48
C ARG A 82 -5.13 23.64 12.13
N TYR A 83 -4.35 22.68 12.65
CA TYR A 83 -4.47 21.26 12.30
C TYR A 83 -4.85 20.35 13.47
N LEU A 84 -5.20 20.90 14.64
CA LEU A 84 -5.57 20.11 15.83
C LEU A 84 -6.68 19.09 15.57
N ASN A 85 -7.69 19.46 14.77
CA ASN A 85 -8.79 18.56 14.45
C ASN A 85 -8.32 17.40 13.56
N VAL A 86 -7.44 17.67 12.59
CA VAL A 86 -6.85 16.65 11.73
C VAL A 86 -5.92 15.74 12.54
N TYR A 87 -5.10 16.30 13.44
CA TYR A 87 -4.27 15.54 14.36
C TYR A 87 -5.08 14.59 15.26
N LYS A 88 -6.16 15.09 15.88
CA LYS A 88 -7.07 14.26 16.68
C LYS A 88 -7.75 13.18 15.86
N LEU A 89 -8.17 13.51 14.63
CA LEU A 89 -8.73 12.55 13.70
C LEU A 89 -7.72 11.46 13.37
N ALA A 90 -6.49 11.82 13.00
CA ALA A 90 -5.41 10.92 12.65
C ALA A 90 -5.11 9.91 13.77
N LYS A 91 -5.09 10.36 15.03
CA LYS A 91 -4.98 9.46 16.20
C LYS A 91 -6.18 8.50 16.30
N ARG A 92 -7.39 9.02 16.16
CA ARG A 92 -8.64 8.23 16.32
C ARG A 92 -8.78 7.13 15.27
N ILE A 93 -8.34 7.38 14.04
CA ILE A 93 -8.43 6.41 12.94
C ILE A 93 -7.25 5.44 12.88
N GLY A 94 -6.27 5.58 13.79
CA GLY A 94 -5.07 4.75 13.84
C GLY A 94 -3.97 5.15 12.85
N PHE A 95 -4.07 6.31 12.21
CA PHE A 95 -3.05 6.82 11.29
C PHE A 95 -1.77 7.24 12.02
N LEU A 96 -1.92 7.95 13.16
CA LEU A 96 -0.82 8.23 14.07
C LEU A 96 -0.82 7.20 15.19
N ALA A 97 0.20 6.35 15.22
CA ALA A 97 0.38 5.38 16.28
C ALA A 97 0.88 6.05 17.58
N PRO A 98 0.55 5.51 18.76
CA PRO A 98 1.25 5.91 19.98
C PRO A 98 2.74 5.58 19.85
N ILE A 99 3.59 6.47 20.35
CA ILE A 99 5.02 6.18 20.42
C ILE A 99 5.28 5.01 21.40
N THR A 100 6.05 4.03 20.97
CA THR A 100 6.46 2.86 21.77
C THR A 100 7.97 2.87 22.00
N GLU A 101 8.47 2.03 22.89
CA GLU A 101 9.92 1.85 23.10
C GLU A 101 10.60 1.36 21.82
N ASP A 102 10.04 0.35 21.15
CA ASP A 102 10.56 -0.16 19.87
C ASP A 102 10.60 0.93 18.79
N PHE A 103 9.57 1.78 18.71
CA PHE A 103 9.56 2.89 17.76
C PHE A 103 10.67 3.91 18.07
N ILE A 104 10.93 4.17 19.35
CA ILE A 104 12.02 5.06 19.78
C ILE A 104 13.38 4.45 19.42
N SER A 105 13.59 3.16 19.71
CA SER A 105 14.81 2.45 19.33
C SER A 105 15.04 2.47 17.83
N TYR A 106 14.00 2.24 17.02
CA TYR A 106 14.11 2.40 15.57
C TYR A 106 14.48 3.84 15.19
N TYR A 107 13.80 4.84 15.77
CA TYR A 107 14.01 6.24 15.43
C TYR A 107 15.42 6.74 15.76
N PHE A 108 16.09 6.11 16.74
CA PHE A 108 17.50 6.35 17.07
C PHE A 108 18.47 5.35 16.43
N GLU A 109 18.00 4.56 15.44
CA GLU A 109 18.78 3.61 14.65
C GLU A 109 19.37 2.44 15.46
N ASP A 110 18.80 2.14 16.64
CA ASP A 110 19.20 0.99 17.46
C ASP A 110 18.68 -0.34 16.90
N ILE A 111 17.56 -0.30 16.16
CA ILE A 111 16.94 -1.46 15.51
C ILE A 111 16.51 -1.12 14.07
N PRO A 112 16.44 -2.10 13.16
CA PRO A 112 15.96 -1.87 11.79
C PRO A 112 14.49 -1.45 11.77
N PHE A 113 14.08 -0.78 10.68
CA PHE A 113 12.68 -0.46 10.44
C PHE A 113 11.82 -1.72 10.30
N GLN A 114 10.78 -1.83 11.12
CA GLN A 114 9.90 -2.99 11.16
C GLN A 114 8.54 -2.71 10.51
N TYR A 115 7.88 -3.75 10.02
CA TYR A 115 6.59 -3.62 9.34
C TYR A 115 5.46 -3.25 10.30
N GLU A 116 5.60 -3.55 11.59
CA GLU A 116 4.60 -3.26 12.63
C GLU A 116 4.32 -1.76 12.79
N PHE A 117 5.26 -0.90 12.36
CA PHE A 117 5.08 0.54 12.38
C PHE A 117 4.22 1.04 11.21
N LEU A 118 4.06 0.25 10.15
CA LEU A 118 3.32 0.63 8.96
C LEU A 118 1.80 0.63 9.21
N SER A 119 1.13 1.61 8.63
CA SER A 119 -0.31 1.73 8.56
C SER A 119 -0.75 2.16 7.16
N LEU A 120 -1.89 1.65 6.72
CA LEU A 120 -2.46 1.90 5.40
C LEU A 120 -3.80 2.62 5.50
N THR A 121 -4.10 3.53 4.58
CA THR A 121 -5.48 3.99 4.34
C THR A 121 -5.77 4.24 2.85
N PHE A 122 -7.01 3.93 2.48
CA PHE A 122 -7.55 4.06 1.12
C PHE A 122 -8.63 5.15 1.05
N ASP A 123 -8.78 5.95 2.11
CA ASP A 123 -9.75 7.04 2.14
C ASP A 123 -9.14 8.32 1.55
N ASP A 124 -9.45 8.58 0.28
CA ASP A 124 -8.98 9.73 -0.51
C ASP A 124 -9.19 11.09 0.15
N ALA A 125 -10.28 11.25 0.90
CA ALA A 125 -10.58 12.47 1.64
C ALA A 125 -9.57 12.78 2.75
N LEU A 126 -8.69 11.82 3.10
CA LEU A 126 -7.65 12.00 4.11
C LEU A 126 -6.29 12.40 3.53
N TYR A 127 -6.03 12.20 2.23
CA TYR A 127 -4.69 12.36 1.66
C TYR A 127 -4.13 13.76 1.89
N MET A 128 -4.79 14.78 1.34
CA MET A 128 -4.32 16.17 1.48
C MET A 128 -4.36 16.69 2.92
N PRO A 129 -5.41 16.44 3.75
CA PRO A 129 -5.39 16.89 5.13
C PRO A 129 -4.23 16.27 5.93
N LEU A 130 -3.93 14.99 5.74
CA LEU A 130 -2.83 14.31 6.42
C LEU A 130 -1.46 14.73 5.86
N SER A 131 -1.33 15.01 4.56
CA SER A 131 -0.11 15.57 4.00
C SER A 131 0.20 16.95 4.59
N LYS A 132 -0.80 17.84 4.69
CA LYS A 132 -0.62 19.17 5.32
C LYS A 132 -0.29 19.06 6.80
N LEU A 133 -0.90 18.09 7.51
CA LEU A 133 -0.57 17.78 8.89
C LEU A 133 0.91 17.40 9.01
N MET A 134 1.40 16.52 8.12
CA MET A 134 2.81 16.13 8.07
C MET A 134 3.73 17.32 7.83
N MET A 135 3.51 18.08 6.76
CA MET A 135 4.34 19.24 6.42
C MET A 135 4.34 20.34 7.51
N GLU A 136 3.34 20.39 8.39
CA GLU A 136 3.27 21.39 9.47
C GLU A 136 3.83 20.87 10.79
N MET A 137 3.61 19.59 11.10
CA MET A 137 3.78 19.06 12.46
C MET A 137 4.89 18.02 12.59
N VAL A 138 5.54 17.66 11.48
CA VAL A 138 6.78 16.88 11.49
C VAL A 138 7.82 17.58 12.36
N PHE A 139 8.54 16.81 13.17
CA PHE A 139 9.47 17.29 14.23
C PHE A 139 8.82 17.98 15.45
N GLY A 140 7.50 18.21 15.41
CA GLY A 140 6.71 18.65 16.56
C GLY A 140 6.12 17.46 17.32
N CYS A 141 4.79 17.37 17.35
CA CYS A 141 4.09 16.25 17.97
C CYS A 141 3.90 15.05 17.04
N VAL A 142 4.25 15.16 15.76
CA VAL A 142 4.33 14.03 14.84
C VAL A 142 5.80 13.63 14.71
N VAL A 143 6.07 12.34 14.87
CA VAL A 143 7.40 11.74 14.89
C VAL A 143 7.53 10.79 13.71
N SER A 144 8.73 10.76 13.09
CA SER A 144 9.04 10.16 11.78
C SER A 144 8.58 10.99 10.57
N GLN A 145 9.14 10.68 9.41
CA GLN A 145 8.85 11.27 8.11
C GLN A 145 8.21 10.26 7.13
N THR A 146 8.11 8.98 7.51
CA THR A 146 7.58 7.91 6.63
C THR A 146 6.09 8.13 6.36
N PHE A 147 5.80 8.77 5.22
CA PHE A 147 4.46 9.03 4.69
C PHE A 147 4.55 9.01 3.16
N PHE A 148 3.77 8.15 2.51
CA PHE A 148 3.72 8.05 1.05
C PHE A 148 2.28 7.94 0.56
N LEU A 149 1.95 8.74 -0.44
CA LEU A 149 0.84 8.50 -1.35
C LEU A 149 1.38 7.66 -2.49
N ILE A 150 0.95 6.41 -2.57
CA ILE A 150 1.43 5.45 -3.56
C ILE A 150 0.32 5.22 -4.57
N ASN A 151 0.63 5.36 -5.86
CA ASN A 151 -0.28 4.99 -6.95
C ASN A 151 0.28 3.77 -7.69
N PRO A 152 -0.32 2.58 -7.50
CA PRO A 152 0.13 1.35 -8.16
C PRO A 152 -0.06 1.36 -9.68
N LYS A 153 -1.02 2.12 -10.21
CA LYS A 153 -1.25 2.18 -11.67
C LYS A 153 -0.19 3.05 -12.34
N LEU A 154 0.09 4.20 -11.75
CA LEU A 154 1.10 5.14 -12.23
C LEU A 154 2.52 4.75 -11.81
N GLN A 155 2.68 3.74 -10.95
CA GLN A 155 3.96 3.26 -10.43
C GLN A 155 4.79 4.41 -9.81
N ILE A 156 4.18 5.21 -8.96
CA ILE A 156 4.83 6.32 -8.25
C ILE A 156 4.55 6.28 -6.75
N ALA A 157 5.50 6.76 -5.97
CA ALA A 157 5.32 7.12 -4.58
C ALA A 157 5.63 8.61 -4.39
N VAL A 158 4.66 9.36 -3.86
CA VAL A 158 4.76 10.79 -3.57
C VAL A 158 4.75 10.99 -2.07
N TYR A 159 5.70 11.74 -1.53
CA TYR A 159 5.81 11.97 -0.09
C TYR A 159 5.85 13.46 0.23
N PRO A 160 5.17 13.91 1.30
CA PRO A 160 5.33 15.27 1.82
C PRO A 160 6.79 15.53 2.19
N HIS A 161 7.36 16.59 1.64
CA HIS A 161 8.67 17.11 2.02
C HIS A 161 8.50 18.14 3.15
N ASP A 162 9.50 18.28 4.00
CA ASP A 162 9.52 19.21 5.14
C ASP A 162 9.48 20.69 4.73
N ASP A 163 9.83 21.01 3.47
CA ASP A 163 9.78 22.34 2.87
C ASP A 163 8.41 22.73 2.27
N ALA A 164 7.33 22.23 2.87
CA ALA A 164 5.94 22.55 2.49
C ALA A 164 5.51 22.08 1.08
N SER A 165 6.05 20.96 0.61
CA SER A 165 5.94 20.50 -0.77
C SER A 165 5.99 18.97 -0.88
N PHE A 166 6.25 18.40 -2.07
CA PHE A 166 6.31 16.95 -2.29
C PHE A 166 7.62 16.53 -2.94
N GLY A 167 8.13 15.36 -2.54
CA GLY A 167 9.10 14.57 -3.28
C GLY A 167 8.46 13.37 -3.96
N ILE A 168 9.15 12.79 -4.93
CA ILE A 168 8.61 11.70 -5.75
C ILE A 168 9.66 10.64 -6.11
N ILE A 169 9.23 9.39 -6.10
CA ILE A 169 10.02 8.20 -6.42
C ILE A 169 9.26 7.40 -7.49
N ALA A 170 9.96 6.95 -8.53
CA ALA A 170 9.39 5.97 -9.46
C ALA A 170 9.47 4.56 -8.85
N LEU A 171 8.39 3.81 -8.94
CA LEU A 171 8.28 2.44 -8.44
C LEU A 171 8.53 1.40 -9.55
N ASN A 172 8.89 1.86 -10.75
CA ASN A 172 9.33 1.04 -11.87
C ASN A 172 10.55 1.69 -12.54
N GLU A 173 10.93 1.20 -13.72
CA GLU A 173 12.06 1.74 -14.47
C GLU A 173 11.70 2.97 -15.32
N ASP A 174 10.46 3.45 -15.30
CA ASP A 174 10.01 4.60 -16.09
C ASP A 174 9.75 5.83 -15.20
N PRO A 175 10.66 6.82 -15.19
CA PRO A 175 10.51 8.01 -14.35
C PRO A 175 9.57 9.07 -14.94
N THR A 176 9.00 8.84 -16.14
CA THR A 176 8.32 9.86 -16.96
C THR A 176 7.27 10.65 -16.19
N ILE A 177 6.30 9.98 -15.57
CA ILE A 177 5.18 10.65 -14.88
C ILE A 177 5.68 11.52 -13.74
N GLY A 178 6.69 11.04 -13.00
CA GLY A 178 7.20 11.80 -11.87
C GLY A 178 8.05 13.00 -12.28
N VAL A 179 8.85 12.87 -13.35
CA VAL A 179 9.56 14.03 -13.93
C VAL A 179 8.57 15.07 -14.45
N GLU A 180 7.48 14.64 -15.09
CA GLU A 180 6.43 15.54 -15.59
C GLU A 180 5.68 16.24 -14.45
N PHE A 181 5.41 15.56 -13.35
CA PHE A 181 4.82 16.18 -12.15
C PHE A 181 5.72 17.28 -11.58
N LEU A 182 7.02 17.00 -11.43
CA LEU A 182 7.97 18.00 -10.93
C LEU A 182 8.07 19.20 -11.89
N LYS A 183 8.23 18.97 -13.19
CA LYS A 183 8.23 20.04 -14.21
C LYS A 183 6.92 20.84 -14.23
N PHE A 184 5.79 20.22 -13.94
CA PHE A 184 4.51 20.92 -13.78
C PHE A 184 4.52 21.84 -12.57
N CYS A 185 5.06 21.39 -11.43
CA CYS A 185 5.16 22.20 -10.21
C CYS A 185 6.11 23.39 -10.39
N GLU A 186 7.20 23.23 -11.14
CA GLU A 186 8.17 24.29 -11.45
C GLU A 186 7.55 25.49 -12.20
N GLN A 187 6.41 25.30 -12.87
CA GLN A 187 5.70 26.38 -13.57
C GLN A 187 5.08 27.41 -12.60
N ASP A 188 4.87 27.05 -11.33
CA ASP A 188 4.42 28.00 -10.32
C ASP A 188 5.63 28.77 -9.75
N PRO A 189 5.63 30.11 -9.80
CA PRO A 189 6.79 30.91 -9.40
C PRO A 189 7.19 30.74 -7.94
N GLN A 190 6.30 30.25 -7.07
CA GLN A 190 6.60 29.97 -5.65
C GLN A 190 7.55 28.80 -5.46
N PHE A 191 7.68 27.89 -6.43
CA PHE A 191 8.43 26.66 -6.27
C PHE A 191 9.68 26.63 -7.15
N GLN A 192 10.69 25.91 -6.66
CA GLN A 192 11.82 25.41 -7.43
C GLN A 192 11.83 23.88 -7.33
N VAL A 193 12.54 23.23 -8.25
CA VAL A 193 12.61 21.78 -8.31
C VAL A 193 14.06 21.35 -8.30
N HIS A 194 14.33 20.27 -7.57
CA HIS A 194 15.61 19.58 -7.56
C HIS A 194 15.40 18.19 -8.12
N PHE A 195 16.15 17.86 -9.16
CA PHE A 195 16.13 16.54 -9.78
C PHE A 195 17.35 15.72 -9.34
N ASP A 196 17.20 14.40 -9.36
CA ASP A 196 18.33 13.50 -9.51
C ASP A 196 18.86 13.60 -10.94
N ASP A 197 20.13 13.96 -11.08
CA ASP A 197 20.77 14.16 -12.39
C ASP A 197 20.70 12.89 -13.26
N GLY A 198 20.92 11.71 -12.64
CA GLY A 198 20.90 10.43 -13.35
C GLY A 198 19.52 10.07 -13.91
N VAL A 199 18.46 10.32 -13.14
CA VAL A 199 17.07 10.11 -13.59
C VAL A 199 16.67 11.11 -14.67
N LEU A 200 17.05 12.38 -14.55
CA LEU A 200 16.73 13.40 -15.54
C LEU A 200 17.40 13.11 -16.89
N GLU A 201 18.66 12.68 -16.88
CA GLU A 201 19.37 12.24 -18.08
C GLU A 201 18.70 11.02 -18.76
N ASP A 202 18.24 10.03 -17.99
CA ASP A 202 17.49 8.87 -18.53
C ASP A 202 16.18 9.32 -19.17
N TYR A 203 15.42 10.22 -18.51
CA TYR A 203 14.19 10.78 -19.05
C TYR A 203 14.41 11.50 -20.40
N GLU A 204 15.37 12.43 -20.48
CA GLU A 204 15.61 13.19 -21.71
C GLU A 204 16.11 12.28 -22.85
N ARG A 205 16.91 11.26 -22.52
CA ARG A 205 17.34 10.24 -23.48
C ARG A 205 16.17 9.46 -24.07
N ARG A 206 15.24 8.99 -23.23
CA ARG A 206 14.03 8.26 -23.67
C ARG A 206 13.13 9.13 -24.53
N LYS A 207 12.93 10.38 -24.11
CA LYS A 207 12.15 11.37 -24.86
C LYS A 207 12.72 11.63 -26.25
N ALA A 208 14.04 11.70 -26.39
CA ALA A 208 14.71 11.87 -27.68
C ALA A 208 14.63 10.64 -28.59
N GLN A 209 14.52 9.44 -28.01
CA GLN A 209 14.45 8.17 -28.75
C GLN A 209 13.03 7.79 -29.19
N SER A 210 12.00 8.36 -28.57
CA SER A 210 10.62 8.04 -28.91
C SER A 210 10.10 8.89 -30.07
N SER A 211 9.83 8.25 -31.23
CA SER A 211 9.08 8.88 -32.34
C SER A 211 7.59 9.08 -32.03
N GLU A 212 7.12 8.40 -30.99
CA GLU A 212 5.79 8.51 -30.40
C GLU A 212 5.97 8.77 -28.91
N ALA A 213 6.57 9.91 -28.53
CA ALA A 213 6.56 10.29 -27.12
C ALA A 213 5.09 10.27 -26.69
N THR A 214 4.73 9.31 -25.84
CA THR A 214 3.48 9.31 -25.08
C THR A 214 3.59 10.51 -24.16
N GLN A 215 3.43 11.71 -24.74
CA GLN A 215 3.14 12.89 -23.97
C GLN A 215 1.93 12.50 -23.17
N TRP A 216 2.04 12.60 -21.85
CA TRP A 216 0.86 12.64 -21.01
C TRP A 216 -0.06 13.67 -21.64
N ASN A 217 -1.18 13.20 -22.20
CA ASN A 217 -2.13 14.06 -22.88
C ASN A 217 -2.84 14.86 -21.80
N PHE A 218 -2.20 15.96 -21.39
CA PHE A 218 -2.83 16.98 -20.56
C PHE A 218 -4.16 17.33 -21.22
N PRO A 219 -5.27 17.36 -20.47
CA PRO A 219 -6.51 17.87 -21.04
C PRO A 219 -6.24 19.30 -21.55
N LYS A 220 -6.47 19.54 -22.84
CA LYS A 220 -6.08 20.78 -23.56
C LYS A 220 -6.68 22.07 -22.95
N GLU A 221 -7.62 21.95 -22.03
CA GLU A 221 -8.30 23.05 -21.34
C GLU A 221 -7.44 23.76 -20.27
N TRP A 222 -6.23 23.24 -19.99
CA TRP A 222 -5.47 23.59 -18.78
C TRP A 222 -4.57 24.83 -18.90
N HIS A 223 -4.45 25.40 -20.10
CA HIS A 223 -3.67 26.63 -20.35
C HIS A 223 -4.42 27.94 -20.05
N ARG A 224 -5.66 27.89 -19.56
CA ARG A 224 -6.46 29.11 -19.33
C ARG A 224 -7.34 29.01 -18.09
N SER A 225 -6.77 29.21 -16.89
CA SER A 225 -7.40 30.16 -15.95
C SER A 225 -6.50 30.50 -14.75
N PRO A 226 -6.09 31.76 -14.57
CA PRO A 226 -5.49 32.27 -13.34
C PRO A 226 -6.44 32.28 -12.12
N SER A 227 -7.73 31.96 -12.30
CA SER A 227 -8.78 32.23 -11.30
C SER A 227 -8.91 31.20 -10.17
N PHE A 228 -8.18 30.07 -10.20
CA PHE A 228 -8.32 29.02 -9.18
C PHE A 228 -7.75 29.44 -7.81
N PHE A 229 -6.69 30.27 -7.80
CA PHE A 229 -5.98 30.65 -6.59
C PHE A 229 -6.74 31.60 -5.66
N ASN A 230 -7.92 32.09 -6.06
CA ASN A 230 -8.73 32.99 -5.23
C ASN A 230 -9.78 32.30 -4.35
N ASP A 231 -9.98 30.97 -4.43
CA ASP A 231 -11.02 30.27 -3.64
C ASP A 231 -10.47 29.30 -2.58
N ARG A 232 -9.31 29.65 -1.99
CA ARG A 232 -8.54 28.81 -1.05
C ARG A 232 -9.25 28.52 0.28
N GLN A 233 -9.99 29.49 0.84
CA GLN A 233 -10.77 29.24 2.06
C GLN A 233 -11.96 28.31 1.81
N THR A 234 -12.55 28.40 0.62
CA THR A 234 -13.68 27.58 0.21
C THR A 234 -13.26 26.12 0.00
N HIS A 235 -12.08 25.89 -0.58
CA HIS A 235 -11.52 24.55 -0.71
C HIS A 235 -11.34 23.84 0.65
N ARG A 236 -10.68 24.52 1.61
CA ARG A 236 -10.49 23.97 2.97
C ARG A 236 -11.79 23.71 3.71
N ARG A 237 -12.78 24.60 3.55
CA ARG A 237 -14.11 24.39 4.13
C ARG A 237 -14.76 23.15 3.54
N LYS A 238 -14.73 22.98 2.21
CA LYS A 238 -15.28 21.80 1.53
C LYS A 238 -14.62 20.50 2.00
N GLU A 239 -13.29 20.47 2.10
CA GLU A 239 -12.52 19.30 2.59
C GLU A 239 -12.90 18.91 4.03
N MET A 240 -12.93 19.86 4.95
CA MET A 240 -13.31 19.58 6.34
C MET A 240 -14.79 19.23 6.50
N GLU A 241 -15.69 19.81 5.69
CA GLU A 241 -17.10 19.42 5.67
C GLU A 241 -17.27 18.00 5.13
N LEU A 242 -16.55 17.60 4.09
CA LEU A 242 -16.54 16.22 3.59
C LEU A 242 -16.08 15.23 4.66
N ILE A 243 -15.01 15.54 5.39
CA ILE A 243 -14.54 14.72 6.51
C ILE A 243 -15.60 14.62 7.61
N LYS A 244 -16.20 15.75 8.01
CA LYS A 244 -17.26 15.75 9.03
C LYS A 244 -18.47 14.93 8.57
N GLU A 245 -18.83 15.03 7.30
CA GLU A 245 -19.93 14.27 6.70
C GLU A 245 -19.62 12.77 6.70
N LYS A 246 -18.42 12.36 6.26
CA LYS A 246 -17.97 10.95 6.31
C LYS A 246 -17.96 10.41 7.74
N ILE A 247 -17.50 11.20 8.72
CA ILE A 247 -17.54 10.83 10.14
C ILE A 247 -19.00 10.66 10.61
N LYS A 248 -19.88 11.61 10.28
CA LYS A 248 -21.29 11.56 10.66
C LYS A 248 -22.01 10.36 10.06
N LYS A 249 -21.66 9.98 8.83
CA LYS A 249 -22.22 8.83 8.12
C LYS A 249 -21.55 7.50 8.49
N ASN A 250 -20.49 7.53 9.30
CA ASN A 250 -19.64 6.36 9.61
C ASN A 250 -19.10 5.67 8.33
N THR A 251 -18.79 6.45 7.30
CA THR A 251 -18.27 5.95 6.01
C THR A 251 -16.76 6.18 5.86
N LEU A 252 -16.12 6.72 6.91
CA LEU A 252 -14.67 6.90 6.91
C LEU A 252 -14.00 5.54 7.12
N ILE A 253 -13.12 5.15 6.21
CA ILE A 253 -12.41 3.87 6.31
C ILE A 253 -11.32 4.02 7.38
N LYS A 254 -11.31 3.14 8.38
CA LYS A 254 -10.25 3.12 9.40
C LYS A 254 -8.93 2.70 8.76
N CYS A 255 -7.82 3.26 9.28
CA CYS A 255 -6.51 2.81 8.86
C CYS A 255 -6.31 1.35 9.25
N ILE A 256 -5.56 0.61 8.44
CA ILE A 256 -5.15 -0.77 8.70
C ILE A 256 -3.71 -0.71 9.22
N PRO A 257 -3.49 -0.80 10.54
CA PRO A 257 -2.14 -0.93 11.08
C PRO A 257 -1.64 -2.36 10.83
N LEU A 258 -0.49 -2.51 10.16
CA LEU A 258 0.01 -3.83 9.76
C LEU A 258 0.37 -4.71 10.96
N LYS A 259 0.71 -4.13 12.12
CA LYS A 259 0.89 -4.89 13.38
C LYS A 259 -0.30 -5.75 13.81
N ARG A 260 -1.50 -5.54 13.24
CA ARG A 260 -2.65 -6.42 13.48
C ARG A 260 -2.46 -7.80 12.85
N ILE A 261 -1.66 -7.89 11.80
CA ILE A 261 -1.37 -9.13 11.10
C ILE A 261 0.03 -9.58 11.55
N CYS A 262 0.13 -10.70 12.26
CA CYS A 262 1.41 -11.22 12.70
C CYS A 262 2.08 -11.96 11.54
N PHE A 263 3.07 -11.34 10.89
CA PHE A 263 3.69 -11.90 9.67
C PHE A 263 4.53 -13.16 9.92
N ASN A 264 4.92 -13.42 11.17
CA ASN A 264 5.66 -14.64 11.54
C ASN A 264 4.74 -15.82 11.87
N ASP A 265 3.49 -15.56 12.29
CA ASP A 265 2.47 -16.57 12.54
C ASP A 265 1.09 -15.92 12.42
N LEU A 266 0.43 -16.12 11.28
CA LEU A 266 -0.85 -15.48 10.98
C LEU A 266 -1.96 -15.88 11.96
N ARG A 267 -1.83 -17.01 12.67
CA ARG A 267 -2.78 -17.44 13.72
C ARG A 267 -2.63 -16.63 15.01
N GLN A 268 -1.49 -15.97 15.21
CA GLN A 268 -1.24 -15.05 16.33
C GLN A 268 -1.64 -13.60 15.99
N SER A 269 -2.22 -13.36 14.81
CA SER A 269 -2.72 -12.03 14.43
C SER A 269 -3.77 -11.55 15.42
N GLN A 270 -3.82 -10.24 15.65
CA GLN A 270 -4.86 -9.63 16.46
C GLN A 270 -6.22 -9.89 15.81
N CYS A 271 -7.17 -10.41 16.60
CA CYS A 271 -8.50 -10.79 16.11
C CYS A 271 -8.47 -11.84 14.98
N TRP A 272 -7.57 -12.83 15.10
CA TRP A 272 -7.69 -14.06 14.32
C TRP A 272 -9.06 -14.71 14.59
N VAL A 273 -9.80 -15.00 13.51
CA VAL A 273 -11.19 -15.45 13.59
C VAL A 273 -11.29 -16.97 13.50
N GLY A 274 -10.41 -17.58 12.72
CA GLY A 274 -10.46 -19.00 12.43
C GLY A 274 -9.93 -19.33 11.04
N SER A 275 -10.20 -20.54 10.58
CA SER A 275 -9.86 -20.99 9.23
C SER A 275 -10.86 -22.02 8.72
N PHE A 276 -10.87 -22.23 7.41
CA PHE A 276 -11.46 -23.43 6.81
C PHE A 276 -10.43 -24.12 5.92
N SER A 277 -10.53 -25.44 5.84
CA SER A 277 -9.62 -26.29 5.07
C SER A 277 -10.36 -27.42 4.39
N ALA A 278 -9.82 -27.88 3.26
CA ALA A 278 -10.35 -29.02 2.53
C ALA A 278 -10.15 -30.30 3.34
N LYS A 279 -11.15 -31.19 3.33
CA LYS A 279 -11.04 -32.51 3.96
C LYS A 279 -10.10 -33.46 3.19
N HIS A 280 -9.84 -33.15 1.93
CA HIS A 280 -8.96 -33.88 1.05
C HIS A 280 -7.99 -32.91 0.36
N GLN A 281 -6.71 -33.27 0.32
CA GLN A 281 -5.67 -32.47 -0.34
C GLN A 281 -5.65 -32.75 -1.86
N ASP A 282 -6.78 -32.48 -2.54
CA ASP A 282 -6.88 -32.50 -4.00
C ASP A 282 -6.70 -31.07 -4.52
N VAL A 283 -5.89 -30.89 -5.56
CA VAL A 283 -5.66 -29.62 -6.26
C VAL A 283 -6.99 -28.96 -6.69
N LYS A 284 -8.00 -29.75 -7.06
CA LYS A 284 -9.33 -29.23 -7.40
C LYS A 284 -9.99 -28.47 -6.26
N GLU A 285 -9.62 -28.75 -5.01
CA GLU A 285 -10.14 -28.03 -3.87
C GLU A 285 -9.59 -26.60 -3.75
N ILE A 286 -8.48 -26.28 -4.43
CA ILE A 286 -8.00 -24.89 -4.55
C ILE A 286 -9.04 -24.06 -5.31
N GLU A 287 -9.54 -24.59 -6.43
CA GLU A 287 -10.59 -23.92 -7.22
C GLU A 287 -11.88 -23.77 -6.43
N ASN A 288 -12.28 -24.80 -5.70
CA ASN A 288 -13.47 -24.76 -4.87
C ASN A 288 -13.34 -23.75 -3.71
N ALA A 289 -12.18 -23.68 -3.05
CA ALA A 289 -11.92 -22.71 -1.98
C ALA A 289 -11.97 -21.27 -2.50
N MET A 290 -11.39 -21.02 -3.69
CA MET A 290 -11.45 -19.72 -4.34
C MET A 290 -12.89 -19.36 -4.75
N GLN A 291 -13.66 -20.33 -5.25
CA GLN A 291 -15.06 -20.12 -5.59
C GLN A 291 -15.89 -19.76 -4.36
N LEU A 292 -15.70 -20.42 -3.22
CA LEU A 292 -16.39 -20.07 -1.97
C LEU A 292 -16.08 -18.64 -1.52
N MET A 293 -14.83 -18.20 -1.64
CA MET A 293 -14.45 -16.80 -1.39
C MET A 293 -15.21 -15.87 -2.33
N GLN A 294 -15.20 -16.15 -3.64
CA GLN A 294 -15.87 -15.33 -4.65
C GLN A 294 -17.39 -15.31 -4.46
N ASP A 295 -18.02 -16.43 -4.10
CA ASP A 295 -19.46 -16.52 -3.89
C ASP A 295 -19.90 -15.73 -2.66
N PHE A 296 -19.12 -15.77 -1.57
CA PHE A 296 -19.45 -15.06 -0.34
C PHE A 296 -19.26 -13.54 -0.50
N PHE A 297 -18.12 -13.12 -1.05
CA PHE A 297 -17.82 -11.70 -1.23
C PHE A 297 -18.47 -11.12 -2.51
N ALA A 298 -18.97 -11.98 -3.40
CA ALA A 298 -19.64 -11.64 -4.65
C ALA A 298 -18.85 -10.58 -5.44
N SER A 299 -19.53 -9.53 -5.92
CA SER A 299 -18.92 -8.42 -6.67
C SER A 299 -17.96 -7.53 -5.85
N LYS A 300 -17.64 -7.87 -4.60
CA LYS A 300 -16.71 -7.12 -3.75
C LYS A 300 -15.29 -7.68 -3.80
N THR A 301 -15.01 -8.65 -4.66
CA THR A 301 -13.64 -9.12 -4.89
C THR A 301 -12.71 -7.99 -5.33
N ASP A 302 -13.22 -7.00 -6.06
CA ASP A 302 -12.45 -5.81 -6.47
C ASP A 302 -12.08 -4.89 -5.29
N ASP A 303 -12.64 -5.12 -4.09
CA ASP A 303 -12.24 -4.41 -2.87
C ASP A 303 -10.98 -5.02 -2.21
N PHE A 304 -10.47 -6.13 -2.74
CA PHE A 304 -9.27 -6.80 -2.21
C PHE A 304 -8.01 -6.41 -2.98
N PHE A 305 -6.90 -6.33 -2.25
CA PHE A 305 -5.55 -6.41 -2.79
C PHE A 305 -4.78 -7.50 -2.06
N VAL A 306 -3.64 -7.93 -2.62
CA VAL A 306 -2.78 -8.93 -1.97
C VAL A 306 -1.52 -8.28 -1.43
N LEU A 307 -1.21 -8.54 -0.17
CA LEU A 307 0.08 -8.33 0.46
C LEU A 307 0.84 -9.66 0.41
N SER A 308 2.03 -9.69 -0.19
CA SER A 308 2.88 -10.87 -0.22
C SER A 308 4.30 -10.57 0.26
N ALA A 309 4.92 -11.55 0.92
CA ALA A 309 6.37 -11.66 1.06
C ALA A 309 6.75 -13.09 0.68
N LEU A 310 6.83 -13.30 -0.63
CA LEU A 310 7.10 -14.58 -1.26
C LEU A 310 8.34 -14.43 -2.14
N ALA A 311 9.18 -15.45 -2.15
CA ALA A 311 10.34 -15.52 -3.01
C ALA A 311 10.30 -16.77 -3.90
N TYR A 312 11.08 -16.74 -4.96
CA TYR A 312 11.23 -17.87 -5.87
C TYR A 312 12.65 -18.42 -5.81
N GLU A 313 12.77 -19.74 -5.98
CA GLU A 313 14.03 -20.41 -6.23
C GLU A 313 14.00 -20.99 -7.65
N ASP A 314 15.00 -20.71 -8.48
CA ASP A 314 15.05 -21.19 -9.87
C ASP A 314 15.41 -22.69 -9.94
N LYS A 315 14.46 -23.53 -9.51
CA LYS A 315 14.50 -25.00 -9.53
C LYS A 315 13.44 -25.61 -10.44
N THR A 316 12.83 -24.83 -11.34
CA THR A 316 11.71 -25.26 -12.19
C THR A 316 12.02 -26.47 -13.07
N SER A 317 13.29 -26.68 -13.44
CA SER A 317 13.73 -27.86 -14.20
C SER A 317 13.62 -29.19 -13.43
N GLN A 318 13.35 -29.16 -12.12
CA GLN A 318 13.35 -30.33 -11.24
C GLN A 318 11.94 -30.81 -10.88
N VAL A 319 10.88 -30.13 -11.32
CA VAL A 319 9.49 -30.44 -10.96
C VAL A 319 8.61 -30.52 -12.21
N SER A 320 7.80 -31.58 -12.31
CA SER A 320 6.77 -31.68 -13.32
C SER A 320 5.53 -30.90 -12.87
N VAL A 321 5.33 -29.72 -13.44
CA VAL A 321 4.20 -28.80 -13.16
C VAL A 321 3.47 -28.51 -14.47
N ASP A 322 2.17 -28.24 -14.39
CA ASP A 322 1.36 -27.81 -15.54
C ASP A 322 1.95 -26.54 -16.19
N GLU A 323 1.95 -26.49 -17.53
CA GLU A 323 2.47 -25.37 -18.31
C GLU A 323 1.75 -24.05 -17.98
N GLU A 324 0.44 -24.08 -17.74
CA GLU A 324 -0.32 -22.89 -17.36
C GLU A 324 0.14 -22.34 -16.00
N VAL A 325 0.42 -23.22 -15.04
CA VAL A 325 0.90 -22.81 -13.71
C VAL A 325 2.31 -22.23 -13.80
N LEU A 326 3.19 -22.79 -14.65
CA LEU A 326 4.52 -22.24 -14.91
C LEU A 326 4.47 -20.87 -15.58
N ASP A 327 3.55 -20.66 -16.53
CA ASP A 327 3.32 -19.36 -17.14
C ASP A 327 2.89 -18.32 -16.10
N ARG A 328 2.03 -18.69 -15.15
CA ARG A 328 1.64 -17.81 -14.03
C ARG A 328 2.79 -17.54 -13.05
N TYR A 329 3.63 -18.53 -12.80
CA TYR A 329 4.82 -18.38 -11.98
C TYR A 329 5.81 -17.37 -12.58
N GLU A 330 6.09 -17.47 -13.88
CA GLU A 330 6.95 -16.50 -14.57
C GLU A 330 6.34 -15.10 -14.63
N GLN A 331 5.01 -15.00 -14.82
CA GLN A 331 4.31 -13.71 -14.70
C GLN A 331 4.48 -13.13 -13.30
N ALA A 332 4.32 -13.93 -12.24
CA ALA A 332 4.44 -13.46 -10.87
C ALA A 332 5.87 -12.95 -10.52
N LYS A 333 6.92 -13.51 -11.13
CA LYS A 333 8.28 -12.97 -11.06
C LYS A 333 8.38 -11.62 -11.74
N GLN A 334 7.87 -11.52 -12.97
CA GLN A 334 7.94 -10.30 -13.79
C GLN A 334 7.16 -9.13 -13.16
N THR A 335 6.05 -9.41 -12.48
CA THR A 335 5.25 -8.39 -11.79
C THR A 335 5.78 -8.04 -10.40
N GLY A 336 6.76 -8.79 -9.86
CA GLY A 336 7.25 -8.59 -8.50
C GLY A 336 6.31 -9.13 -7.41
N PHE A 337 5.36 -9.99 -7.75
CA PHE A 337 4.57 -10.73 -6.76
C PHE A 337 5.46 -11.76 -6.03
N LEU A 338 6.35 -12.41 -6.79
CA LEU A 338 7.47 -13.20 -6.28
C LEU A 338 8.77 -12.42 -6.45
N GLN A 339 9.56 -12.30 -5.38
CA GLN A 339 10.88 -11.67 -5.43
C GLN A 339 12.00 -12.71 -5.54
N ALA A 340 13.18 -12.28 -6.00
CA ALA A 340 14.35 -13.15 -5.97
C ALA A 340 14.70 -13.51 -4.52
N LEU A 341 15.06 -14.77 -4.28
CA LEU A 341 15.49 -15.23 -2.97
C LEU A 341 16.83 -14.59 -2.58
N THR A 342 16.89 -13.94 -1.42
CA THR A 342 18.12 -13.36 -0.86
C THR A 342 18.51 -14.04 0.45
N ASP A 343 19.75 -13.86 0.89
CA ASP A 343 20.24 -14.39 2.16
C ASP A 343 19.47 -13.83 3.36
N GLU A 344 19.07 -12.55 3.30
CA GLU A 344 18.25 -11.92 4.34
C GLU A 344 16.85 -12.52 4.40
N PHE A 345 16.23 -12.79 3.23
CA PHE A 345 14.92 -13.43 3.16
C PHE A 345 14.98 -14.86 3.71
N LEU A 346 16.03 -15.62 3.36
CA LEU A 346 16.30 -16.95 3.90
C LEU A 346 16.53 -16.92 5.42
N SER A 347 17.29 -15.95 5.91
CA SER A 347 17.55 -15.76 7.33
C SER A 347 16.25 -15.54 8.12
N TRP A 348 15.32 -14.75 7.55
CA TRP A 348 14.00 -14.53 8.16
C TRP A 348 13.18 -15.82 8.24
N ILE A 349 13.03 -16.55 7.13
CA ILE A 349 12.25 -17.80 7.10
C ILE A 349 12.83 -18.85 8.07
N GLN A 350 14.15 -18.86 8.25
CA GLN A 350 14.82 -19.76 9.19
C GLN A 350 14.71 -19.29 10.65
N GLY A 351 13.98 -18.20 10.93
CA GLY A 351 13.82 -17.61 12.25
C GLY A 351 15.11 -17.00 12.83
N LYS A 352 16.12 -16.73 11.98
CA LYS A 352 17.42 -16.17 12.38
C LYS A 352 17.45 -14.65 12.37
N SER A 353 16.51 -14.01 11.67
CA SER A 353 16.37 -12.56 11.63
C SER A 353 14.90 -12.13 11.68
N GLN A 354 14.69 -10.84 11.95
CA GLN A 354 13.36 -10.23 11.94
C GLN A 354 12.82 -10.09 10.51
N PHE A 355 11.49 -9.99 10.41
CA PHE A 355 10.82 -9.64 9.16
C PHE A 355 11.16 -8.18 8.79
N LEU A 356 11.59 -7.95 7.54
CA LEU A 356 11.92 -6.61 7.06
C LEU A 356 10.86 -6.13 6.06
N TYR A 357 10.52 -4.84 6.14
CA TYR A 357 9.52 -4.21 5.27
C TYR A 357 9.83 -4.38 3.77
N GLN A 358 11.10 -4.48 3.41
CA GLN A 358 11.55 -4.63 2.03
C GLN A 358 11.05 -5.91 1.36
N PHE A 359 10.65 -6.92 2.15
CA PHE A 359 10.09 -8.15 1.61
C PHE A 359 8.64 -8.02 1.16
N ILE A 360 7.97 -6.90 1.50
CA ILE A 360 6.55 -6.68 1.24
C ILE A 360 6.34 -6.22 -0.20
N ASN A 361 5.43 -6.90 -0.88
CA ASN A 361 4.86 -6.50 -2.16
C ASN A 361 3.35 -6.37 -2.02
N PHE A 362 2.77 -5.35 -2.66
CA PHE A 362 1.34 -5.16 -2.80
C PHE A 362 0.93 -5.46 -4.24
N THR A 363 -0.20 -6.12 -4.48
CA THR A 363 -0.75 -6.36 -5.83
C THR A 363 -2.24 -6.07 -5.84
N PHE A 364 -2.67 -5.11 -6.67
CA PHE A 364 -4.04 -4.56 -6.63
C PHE A 364 -4.95 -5.06 -7.74
N ASN A 365 -4.41 -5.65 -8.81
CA ASN A 365 -5.23 -6.09 -9.93
C ASN A 365 -5.72 -7.54 -9.73
N ALA A 366 -7.04 -7.72 -9.62
CA ALA A 366 -7.69 -9.02 -9.41
C ALA A 366 -7.42 -10.04 -10.52
N GLU A 367 -7.24 -9.58 -11.76
CA GLU A 367 -6.86 -10.44 -12.88
C GLU A 367 -5.49 -11.11 -12.67
N TYR A 368 -4.63 -10.51 -11.82
CA TYR A 368 -3.31 -11.04 -11.49
C TYR A 368 -3.30 -11.74 -10.15
N TYR A 369 -3.81 -11.10 -9.09
CA TYR A 369 -3.64 -11.66 -7.75
C TYR A 369 -4.46 -12.94 -7.54
N VAL A 370 -5.63 -13.10 -8.17
CA VAL A 370 -6.43 -14.33 -8.04
C VAL A 370 -5.69 -15.53 -8.63
N PRO A 371 -5.19 -15.49 -9.88
CA PRO A 371 -4.31 -16.53 -10.40
C PRO A 371 -3.03 -16.72 -9.58
N PHE A 372 -2.44 -15.65 -9.04
CA PHE A 372 -1.19 -15.78 -8.26
C PHE A 372 -1.39 -16.48 -6.91
N VAL A 373 -2.50 -16.19 -6.20
CA VAL A 373 -2.84 -16.90 -4.96
C VAL A 373 -3.06 -18.39 -5.25
N LYS A 374 -3.80 -18.73 -6.32
CA LYS A 374 -4.00 -20.13 -6.76
C LYS A 374 -2.68 -20.82 -7.08
N MET A 375 -1.84 -20.15 -7.88
CA MET A 375 -0.52 -20.64 -8.27
C MET A 375 0.38 -20.86 -7.06
N MET A 376 0.35 -19.97 -6.07
CA MET A 376 1.08 -20.16 -4.82
C MET A 376 0.56 -21.38 -4.04
N MET A 377 -0.75 -21.53 -3.87
CA MET A 377 -1.35 -22.70 -3.20
C MET A 377 -0.97 -24.01 -3.90
N TYR A 378 -0.92 -24.00 -5.24
CA TYR A 378 -0.50 -25.16 -6.03
C TYR A 378 0.99 -25.47 -5.88
N LEU A 379 1.85 -24.43 -5.93
CA LEU A 379 3.31 -24.61 -6.00
C LEU A 379 3.98 -24.76 -4.63
N LYS A 380 3.33 -24.39 -3.53
CA LYS A 380 3.87 -24.49 -2.18
C LYS A 380 4.32 -25.92 -1.82
N PRO A 381 3.54 -27.00 -2.08
CA PRO A 381 3.99 -28.39 -1.85
C PRO A 381 5.21 -28.79 -2.69
N HIS A 382 5.46 -28.12 -3.81
CA HIS A 382 6.58 -28.37 -4.71
C HIS A 382 7.85 -27.57 -4.36
N GLN A 383 7.80 -26.73 -3.32
CA GLN A 383 8.93 -25.90 -2.87
C GLN A 383 9.49 -24.94 -3.94
N LEU A 384 8.68 -24.58 -4.94
CA LEU A 384 9.06 -23.57 -5.95
C LEU A 384 8.83 -22.14 -5.45
N VAL A 385 7.86 -21.96 -4.55
CA VAL A 385 7.62 -20.70 -3.85
C VAL A 385 8.10 -20.84 -2.40
N VAL A 386 8.88 -19.86 -1.96
CA VAL A 386 9.50 -19.82 -0.64
C VAL A 386 8.88 -18.68 0.17
N GLY A 387 8.57 -18.94 1.44
CA GLY A 387 7.87 -18.02 2.34
C GLY A 387 6.37 -18.31 2.41
N ASP A 388 5.72 -17.78 3.46
CA ASP A 388 4.34 -18.13 3.81
C ASP A 388 3.40 -16.92 3.85
N LEU A 389 3.92 -15.70 3.67
CA LEU A 389 3.11 -14.49 3.76
C LEU A 389 2.44 -14.20 2.42
N CYS A 390 1.15 -14.51 2.33
CA CYS A 390 0.26 -14.12 1.25
C CYS A 390 -1.12 -13.83 1.82
N VAL A 391 -1.52 -12.56 1.85
CA VAL A 391 -2.73 -12.12 2.53
C VAL A 391 -3.57 -11.24 1.60
N LEU A 392 -4.78 -11.68 1.29
CA LEU A 392 -5.80 -10.87 0.64
C LEU A 392 -6.41 -9.94 1.68
N ILE A 393 -6.38 -8.64 1.44
CA ILE A 393 -6.86 -7.62 2.38
C ILE A 393 -7.95 -6.81 1.71
N SER A 394 -9.12 -6.69 2.36
CA SER A 394 -10.15 -5.74 1.98
C SER A 394 -10.25 -4.61 3.02
N PRO A 395 -9.79 -3.39 2.69
CA PRO A 395 -9.91 -2.23 3.57
C PRO A 395 -11.35 -1.85 3.88
N LYS A 396 -12.24 -1.93 2.90
CA LYS A 396 -13.65 -1.55 3.09
C LYS A 396 -14.37 -2.53 4.02
N LEU A 397 -14.04 -3.81 3.92
CA LEU A 397 -14.64 -4.86 4.73
C LEU A 397 -13.90 -5.10 6.05
N GLN A 398 -12.73 -4.48 6.25
CA GLN A 398 -11.86 -4.65 7.41
C GLN A 398 -11.58 -6.14 7.70
N ILE A 399 -11.27 -6.91 6.64
CA ILE A 399 -10.99 -8.34 6.73
C ILE A 399 -9.73 -8.69 5.94
N ALA A 400 -8.98 -9.66 6.45
CA ALA A 400 -7.86 -10.28 5.78
C ALA A 400 -8.08 -11.79 5.68
N LEU A 401 -7.77 -12.35 4.52
CA LEU A 401 -7.81 -13.78 4.22
C LEU A 401 -6.41 -14.23 3.81
N TYR A 402 -5.96 -15.40 4.24
CA TYR A 402 -4.67 -15.93 3.82
C TYR A 402 -4.79 -17.42 3.50
N PRO A 403 -4.11 -17.93 2.46
CA PRO A 403 -4.12 -19.36 2.17
C PRO A 403 -3.64 -20.17 3.37
N HIS A 404 -4.47 -21.12 3.80
CA HIS A 404 -4.17 -21.99 4.93
C HIS A 404 -3.39 -23.23 4.48
N ASP A 405 -2.67 -23.87 5.39
CA ASP A 405 -1.74 -24.99 5.11
C ASP A 405 -2.40 -26.21 4.42
N ASP A 406 -3.72 -26.37 4.58
CA ASP A 406 -4.49 -27.55 4.14
C ASP A 406 -5.54 -27.23 3.06
N ILE A 407 -5.20 -26.34 2.11
CA ILE A 407 -6.09 -25.85 1.03
C ILE A 407 -7.36 -25.21 1.59
N GLY A 408 -7.37 -23.88 1.65
CA GLY A 408 -8.48 -23.09 2.16
C GLY A 408 -7.98 -21.73 2.62
N PHE A 409 -8.72 -21.05 3.50
CA PHE A 409 -8.31 -19.74 4.02
C PHE A 409 -8.39 -19.66 5.54
N GLY A 410 -7.38 -19.04 6.13
CA GLY A 410 -7.49 -18.42 7.44
C GLY A 410 -8.05 -17.01 7.35
N VAL A 411 -8.66 -16.54 8.43
CA VAL A 411 -9.45 -15.30 8.47
C VAL A 411 -9.01 -14.45 9.65
N ILE A 412 -8.75 -13.17 9.39
CA ILE A 412 -8.35 -12.17 10.40
C ILE A 412 -9.26 -10.96 10.27
N ALA A 413 -9.83 -10.49 11.38
CA ALA A 413 -10.53 -9.21 11.41
C ALA A 413 -9.53 -8.06 11.58
N LEU A 414 -9.62 -7.05 10.72
CA LEU A 414 -8.70 -5.89 10.74
C LEU A 414 -9.20 -4.75 11.64
N ASP A 415 -10.39 -4.90 12.22
CA ASP A 415 -10.88 -4.11 13.34
C ASP A 415 -11.28 -5.02 14.53
N ASP A 416 -11.94 -4.45 15.53
CA ASP A 416 -12.37 -5.19 16.73
C ASP A 416 -13.70 -5.95 16.51
N ASN A 417 -14.19 -6.08 15.27
CA ASN A 417 -15.45 -6.73 14.93
C ASN A 417 -15.23 -8.00 14.09
N PRO A 418 -15.22 -9.20 14.70
CA PRO A 418 -14.98 -10.45 13.97
C PRO A 418 -16.19 -10.98 13.19
N THR A 419 -17.34 -10.29 13.24
CA THR A 419 -18.64 -10.82 12.76
C THR A 419 -18.59 -11.26 11.30
N LEU A 420 -18.06 -10.43 10.39
CA LEU A 420 -17.98 -10.77 8.97
C LEU A 420 -17.12 -12.02 8.72
N GLY A 421 -16.02 -12.17 9.46
CA GLY A 421 -15.17 -13.35 9.37
C GLY A 421 -15.86 -14.61 9.87
N VAL A 422 -16.62 -14.52 10.97
CA VAL A 422 -17.42 -15.64 11.50
C VAL A 422 -18.52 -16.05 10.51
N GLU A 423 -19.19 -15.08 9.88
CA GLU A 423 -20.18 -15.34 8.84
C GLU A 423 -19.58 -16.05 7.62
N PHE A 424 -18.40 -15.61 7.18
CA PHE A 424 -17.67 -16.25 6.08
C PHE A 424 -17.31 -17.71 6.41
N LEU A 425 -16.74 -17.98 7.59
CA LEU A 425 -16.39 -19.35 7.99
C LEU A 425 -17.62 -20.27 8.08
N ARG A 426 -18.75 -19.77 8.61
CA ARG A 426 -20.03 -20.51 8.64
C ARG A 426 -20.62 -20.74 7.26
N PHE A 427 -20.36 -19.84 6.31
CA PHE A 427 -20.76 -20.05 4.93
C PHE A 427 -19.95 -21.20 4.31
N CYS A 428 -18.62 -21.19 4.47
CA CYS A 428 -17.74 -22.24 3.96
C CYS A 428 -18.02 -23.62 4.57
N GLU A 429 -18.37 -23.69 5.87
CA GLU A 429 -18.70 -24.94 6.56
C GLU A 429 -19.92 -25.68 5.98
N LYS A 430 -20.80 -24.98 5.25
CA LYS A 430 -21.96 -25.61 4.59
C LYS A 430 -21.55 -26.49 3.41
N ASP A 431 -20.36 -26.31 2.87
CA ASP A 431 -19.81 -27.13 1.82
C ASP A 431 -19.17 -28.39 2.41
N GLU A 432 -19.70 -29.57 2.03
CA GLU A 432 -19.27 -30.83 2.61
C GLU A 432 -17.79 -31.18 2.34
N ARG A 433 -17.15 -30.53 1.37
CA ARG A 433 -15.73 -30.71 1.03
C ARG A 433 -14.81 -30.07 2.06
N PHE A 434 -15.31 -29.11 2.82
CA PHE A 434 -14.52 -28.31 3.76
C PHE A 434 -14.92 -28.54 5.21
N SER A 435 -14.00 -28.24 6.11
CA SER A 435 -14.24 -28.09 7.55
C SER A 435 -13.80 -26.72 7.99
N ALA A 436 -14.59 -26.07 8.86
CA ALA A 436 -14.26 -24.79 9.45
C ALA A 436 -13.92 -24.93 10.94
N HIS A 437 -12.96 -24.15 11.38
CA HIS A 437 -12.64 -23.92 12.78
C HIS A 437 -12.81 -22.43 13.06
N ILE A 438 -13.60 -22.09 14.08
CA ILE A 438 -13.84 -20.71 14.50
C ILE A 438 -13.34 -20.55 15.93
N ASP A 439 -12.51 -19.53 16.15
CA ASP A 439 -11.97 -19.19 17.46
C ASP A 439 -13.08 -18.85 18.47
N ALA A 440 -12.91 -19.30 19.70
CA ALA A 440 -13.93 -19.15 20.74
C ALA A 440 -14.13 -17.69 21.16
N ASP A 441 -13.07 -16.89 21.19
CA ASP A 441 -13.15 -15.47 21.53
C ASP A 441 -13.81 -14.69 20.39
N ALA A 442 -13.49 -15.02 19.13
CA ALA A 442 -14.18 -14.46 17.96
C ALA A 442 -15.71 -14.76 17.97
N LEU A 443 -16.10 -15.98 18.33
CA LEU A 443 -17.52 -16.36 18.50
C LEU A 443 -18.22 -15.58 19.62
N LYS A 444 -17.51 -15.28 20.71
CA LYS A 444 -18.04 -14.52 21.84
C LYS A 444 -18.22 -13.05 21.47
N ASP A 445 -17.25 -12.48 20.78
CA ASP A 445 -17.24 -11.06 20.43
C ASP A 445 -18.20 -10.74 19.28
N SER A 446 -18.39 -11.65 18.32
CA SER A 446 -19.41 -11.50 17.25
C SER A 446 -20.86 -11.42 17.75
N LYS A 447 -21.14 -11.82 19.00
CA LYS A 447 -22.49 -11.74 19.62
C LYS A 447 -22.73 -10.43 20.38
N LYS A 448 -21.71 -9.59 20.54
CA LYS A 448 -21.78 -8.33 21.31
C LYS A 448 -22.07 -7.10 20.44
N VAL A 449 -21.87 -7.23 19.13
CA VAL A 449 -22.12 -6.19 18.11
C VAL A 449 -23.54 -6.32 17.61
#